data_AF-A0A1M6E2Q2-F1
#
_entry.id   AF-A0A1M6E2Q2-F1
#
_cell.length_a   1.000
_cell.length_b   1.000
_cell.length_c   1.000
_cell.angle_alpha   90.00
_cell.angle_beta   90.00
_cell.angle_gamma   90.00
#
_symmetry.space_group_name_H-M   'P 1'
#
loop_
_entity.id
_entity.type
_entity.pdbx_description
1 polymer ?
#
loop_
_entity_poly.entity_id
_entity_poly.type
_entity_poly.pdbx_seq_one_letter_code
_entity_poly.pdbx_strand_id
1 'polypeptide(L)'
;MIDLAKGAQRKIADIKLSRYVCYLIEMNGDPRKEIIALGQTYFAVKTRQTIAELGGTMPENLPTPEKSAKLLKKERLKRVARK
;
A
#
# COMPACT_ATOMS: atom_id res chain seq x y z
N MET A 1 12.92 -22.98 3.52
CA MET A 1 14.36 -22.74 3.29
C MET A 1 14.48 -21.79 2.11
N ILE A 2 15.34 -20.79 2.18
CA ILE A 2 15.65 -19.95 1.00
C ILE A 2 17.14 -20.04 0.69
N ASP A 3 17.46 -19.95 -0.59
CA ASP A 3 18.84 -19.90 -1.07
C ASP A 3 19.37 -18.45 -0.96
N LEU A 4 20.60 -18.33 -0.50
CA LEU A 4 21.36 -17.09 -0.39
C LEU A 4 22.56 -17.14 -1.34
N ALA A 5 23.31 -16.04 -1.41
CA ALA A 5 24.54 -15.97 -2.17
C ALA A 5 25.51 -17.10 -1.76
N LYS A 6 26.25 -17.62 -2.76
CA LYS A 6 27.28 -18.67 -2.58
C LYS A 6 26.75 -20.01 -2.02
N GLY A 7 25.49 -20.34 -2.28
CA GLY A 7 24.91 -21.63 -1.90
C GLY A 7 24.57 -21.77 -0.41
N ALA A 8 24.70 -20.69 0.37
CA ALA A 8 24.24 -20.68 1.75
C ALA A 8 22.71 -20.80 1.80
N GLN A 9 22.18 -21.58 2.75
CA GLN A 9 20.74 -21.73 2.93
C GLN A 9 20.30 -21.19 4.28
N ARG A 10 19.18 -20.45 4.30
CA ARG A 10 18.58 -19.95 5.54
C ARG A 10 17.25 -20.64 5.82
N LYS A 11 17.12 -21.18 7.03
CA LYS A 11 15.81 -21.55 7.60
C LYS A 11 15.05 -20.27 7.90
N ILE A 12 13.95 -20.06 7.20
CA ILE A 12 12.96 -19.04 7.52
C ILE A 12 11.81 -19.77 8.19
N ALA A 13 11.38 -19.24 9.33
CA ALA A 13 10.22 -19.76 10.04
C ALA A 13 8.94 -19.28 9.38
N ASP A 14 7.97 -20.19 9.23
CA ASP A 14 6.63 -19.83 8.83
C ASP A 14 5.91 -19.18 10.02
N ILE A 15 5.37 -17.99 9.79
CA ILE A 15 4.63 -17.24 10.81
C ILE A 15 3.20 -17.02 10.35
N LYS A 16 2.24 -17.21 11.27
CA LYS A 16 0.85 -16.85 11.02
C LYS A 16 0.70 -15.34 11.22
N LEU A 17 0.12 -14.68 10.24
CA LEU A 17 -0.11 -13.24 10.27
C LEU A 17 -1.58 -12.94 10.52
N SER A 18 -1.87 -11.77 11.09
CA SER A 18 -3.24 -11.29 11.14
C SER A 18 -3.71 -10.95 9.73
N ARG A 19 -5.02 -11.01 9.51
CA ARG A 19 -5.64 -10.65 8.22
C ARG A 19 -5.22 -9.25 7.76
N TYR A 20 -5.13 -8.32 8.70
CA TYR A 20 -4.70 -6.95 8.42
C TYR A 20 -3.26 -6.89 7.88
N VAL A 21 -2.32 -7.65 8.48
CA VAL A 21 -0.94 -7.71 8.00
C VAL A 21 -0.87 -8.36 6.62
N CYS A 22 -1.67 -9.41 6.36
CA CYS A 22 -1.74 -10.02 5.03
C CYS A 22 -2.18 -9.00 3.96
N TYR A 23 -3.22 -8.20 4.24
CA TYR A 23 -3.66 -7.14 3.32
C TYR A 23 -2.56 -6.12 3.04
N LEU A 24 -1.83 -5.69 4.06
CA LEU A 24 -0.73 -4.73 3.88
C LEU A 24 0.38 -5.32 3.00
N ILE A 25 0.73 -6.60 3.17
CA ILE A 25 1.74 -7.26 2.35
C ILE A 25 1.30 -7.34 0.89
N GLU A 26 0.05 -7.70 0.64
CA GLU A 26 -0.51 -7.82 -0.71
C GLU A 26 -0.58 -6.45 -1.42
N MET A 27 -1.04 -5.42 -0.72
CA MET A 27 -1.13 -4.06 -1.28
C MET A 27 0.24 -3.41 -1.53
N ASN A 28 1.27 -3.75 -0.76
CA ASN A 28 2.61 -3.13 -0.86
C ASN A 28 3.68 -4.05 -1.47
N GLY A 29 3.29 -5.27 -1.88
CA GLY A 29 4.21 -6.28 -2.41
C GLY A 29 4.76 -5.93 -3.79
N ASP A 30 5.80 -6.66 -4.21
CA ASP A 30 6.36 -6.55 -5.56
C ASP A 30 5.35 -7.07 -6.60
N PRO A 31 4.82 -6.21 -7.50
CA PRO A 31 3.83 -6.61 -8.50
C PRO A 31 4.35 -7.58 -9.55
N ARG A 32 5.67 -7.81 -9.63
CA ARG A 32 6.24 -8.85 -10.51
C ARG A 32 5.93 -10.27 -10.01
N LYS A 33 5.47 -10.41 -8.77
CA LYS A 33 4.97 -11.68 -8.23
C LYS A 33 3.50 -11.83 -8.58
N GLU A 34 3.15 -12.89 -9.31
CA GLU A 34 1.79 -13.13 -9.82
C GLU A 34 0.70 -13.02 -8.73
N ILE A 35 0.91 -13.67 -7.57
CA ILE A 35 -0.06 -13.63 -6.46
C ILE A 35 -0.30 -12.19 -5.98
N ILE A 36 0.75 -11.37 -5.93
CA ILE A 36 0.63 -9.97 -5.52
C ILE A 36 -0.12 -9.16 -6.58
N ALA A 37 0.18 -9.35 -7.86
CA ALA A 37 -0.50 -8.65 -8.96
C ALA A 37 -2.01 -8.97 -9.01
N LEU A 38 -2.37 -10.24 -8.84
CA LEU A 38 -3.77 -10.67 -8.77
C LEU A 38 -4.47 -10.04 -7.57
N GLY A 39 -3.80 -10.04 -6.41
CA GLY A 39 -4.29 -9.40 -5.20
C GLY A 39 -4.55 -7.91 -5.34
N GLN A 40 -3.58 -7.17 -5.87
CA GLN A 40 -3.70 -5.75 -6.15
C GLN A 40 -4.85 -5.45 -7.11
N THR A 41 -5.02 -6.28 -8.16
CA THR A 41 -6.13 -6.18 -9.10
C THR A 41 -7.47 -6.40 -8.41
N TYR A 42 -7.58 -7.44 -7.58
CA TYR A 42 -8.77 -7.74 -6.81
C TYR A 42 -9.17 -6.55 -5.91
N PHE A 43 -8.22 -6.01 -5.14
CA PHE A 43 -8.51 -4.88 -4.26
C PHE A 43 -8.88 -3.61 -5.03
N ALA A 44 -8.20 -3.32 -6.14
CA ALA A 44 -8.55 -2.18 -6.98
C ALA A 44 -10.00 -2.27 -7.51
N VAL A 45 -10.40 -3.44 -8.02
CA VAL A 45 -11.77 -3.68 -8.49
C VAL A 45 -12.76 -3.58 -7.33
N LYS A 46 -12.47 -4.23 -6.20
CA LYS A 46 -13.40 -4.27 -5.07
C LYS A 46 -13.60 -2.89 -4.44
N THR A 47 -12.53 -2.10 -4.30
CA THR A 47 -12.63 -0.73 -3.80
C THR A 47 -13.50 0.13 -4.71
N ARG A 48 -13.36 0.03 -6.04
CA ARG A 48 -14.22 0.78 -6.99
C ARG A 48 -15.68 0.37 -6.87
N GLN A 49 -15.97 -0.93 -6.79
CA GLN A 49 -17.33 -1.44 -6.56
C GLN A 49 -17.93 -0.85 -5.28
N THR A 50 -17.19 -0.88 -4.17
CA THR A 50 -17.65 -0.32 -2.90
C THR A 50 -17.86 1.20 -2.97
N ILE A 51 -16.98 1.95 -3.64
CA ILE A 51 -17.19 3.40 -3.85
C ILE A 51 -18.51 3.65 -4.59
N ALA A 52 -18.79 2.88 -5.65
CA ALA A 52 -20.04 3.00 -6.39
C ALA A 52 -21.27 2.61 -5.55
N GLU A 53 -21.19 1.51 -4.81
CA GLU A 53 -22.25 1.03 -3.90
C GLU A 53 -22.60 2.06 -2.82
N LEU A 54 -21.59 2.78 -2.29
CA LEU A 54 -21.75 3.81 -1.27
C LEU A 54 -22.08 5.20 -1.85
N GLY A 55 -22.17 5.34 -3.17
CA GLY A 55 -22.39 6.64 -3.83
C GLY A 55 -21.22 7.62 -3.66
N GLY A 56 -20.02 7.11 -3.43
CA GLY A 56 -18.81 7.91 -3.26
C GLY A 56 -18.25 8.46 -4.58
N THR A 57 -17.41 9.48 -4.48
CA THR A 57 -16.68 10.03 -5.63
C THR A 57 -15.49 9.13 -6.00
N MET A 58 -15.39 8.77 -7.27
CA MET A 58 -14.24 8.01 -7.77
C MET A 58 -12.94 8.82 -7.71
N PRO A 59 -11.77 8.18 -7.51
CA PRO A 59 -10.48 8.87 -7.41
C PRO A 59 -10.16 9.79 -8.60
N GLU A 60 -10.51 9.37 -9.82
CA GLU A 60 -10.34 10.15 -11.05
C GLU A 60 -11.18 11.43 -11.10
N ASN A 61 -12.25 11.50 -10.30
CA ASN A 61 -13.18 12.63 -10.23
C ASN A 61 -12.93 13.50 -8.99
N LEU A 62 -11.93 13.18 -8.17
CA LEU A 62 -11.58 14.00 -7.01
C LEU A 62 -11.00 15.35 -7.45
N PRO A 63 -11.32 16.44 -6.77
CA PRO A 63 -10.70 17.74 -7.06
C PRO A 63 -9.19 17.65 -6.83
N THR A 64 -8.42 18.35 -7.66
CA THR A 64 -6.98 18.47 -7.44
C THR A 64 -6.74 19.22 -6.14
N PRO A 65 -5.97 18.66 -5.18
CA PRO A 65 -5.67 19.35 -3.93
C PRO A 65 -4.94 20.68 -4.17
N GLU A 66 -5.36 21.74 -3.49
CA GLU A 66 -4.73 23.08 -3.61
C GLU A 66 -3.24 23.08 -3.23
N LYS A 67 -2.85 22.22 -2.30
CA LYS A 67 -1.47 22.11 -1.80
C LYS A 67 -0.89 20.74 -2.09
N SER A 68 0.30 20.73 -2.69
CA SER A 68 1.08 19.50 -2.82
C SER A 68 1.57 18.99 -1.46
N ALA A 69 1.78 17.68 -1.36
CA ALA A 69 2.33 17.05 -0.17
C ALA A 69 3.67 17.68 0.30
N LYS A 70 4.48 18.19 -0.64
CA LYS A 70 5.73 18.90 -0.33
C LYS A 70 5.47 20.21 0.42
N LEU A 71 4.47 20.99 -0.02
CA LEU A 71 4.08 22.24 0.64
C LEU A 71 3.53 21.97 2.03
N LEU A 72 2.66 20.96 2.17
CA LEU A 72 2.12 20.53 3.46
C LEU A 72 3.24 20.13 4.43
N LYS A 73 4.24 19.36 3.96
CA LYS A 73 5.41 18.99 4.77
C LYS A 73 6.20 20.23 5.22
N LYS A 74 6.44 21.18 4.33
CA LYS A 74 7.17 22.42 4.64
C LYS A 74 6.42 23.27 5.67
N GLU A 75 5.11 23.42 5.52
CA GLU A 75 4.26 24.14 6.49
C GLU A 75 4.26 23.46 7.85
N ARG A 76 4.15 22.13 7.89
CA ARG A 76 4.21 21.35 9.13
C ARG A 76 5.54 21.54 9.86
N LEU A 77 6.67 21.47 9.13
CA LEU A 77 8.01 21.69 9.70
C LEU A 77 8.15 23.11 10.27
N LYS A 78 7.68 24.13 9.55
CA LYS A 78 7.66 25.52 10.03
C LYS A 78 6.81 25.69 11.29
N ARG A 79 5.67 25.00 11.39
CA ARG A 79 4.81 25.03 12.58
C ARG A 79 5.45 24.36 13.78
N VAL A 80 6.12 23.22 13.58
CA VAL A 80 6.84 22.51 14.65
C VAL A 80 8.03 23.34 15.15
N ALA A 81 8.79 23.97 14.25
CA ALA A 81 9.95 24.80 14.63
C ALA A 81 9.58 26.13 15.31
N ARG A 82 8.30 26.53 15.32
CA ARG A 82 7.79 27.74 15.99
C ARG A 82 7.20 27.45 17.37
N LYS A 83 7.11 26.18 17.77
CA LYS A 83 6.73 25.75 19.12
C LYS A 83 7.98 25.42 19.91
#